data_AF-A0A7C4KXN3-F1
#
_entry.id   AF-A0A7C4KXN3-F1
#
_cell.length_a   1.000
_cell.length_b   1.000
_cell.length_c   1.000
_cell.angle_alpha   90.00
_cell.angle_beta   90.00
_cell.angle_gamma   90.00
#
_symmetry.space_group_name_H-M   'P 1'
#
loop_
_entity.id
_entity.type
_entity.pdbx_description
1 polymer ?
#
loop_
_entity_poly.entity_id
_entity_poly.type
_entity_poly.pdbx_seq_one_letter_code
_entity_poly.pdbx_strand_id
1 'polypeptide(L)'
;MIEDEYYEEDEAPRQPPLYLLTGLVIGLLLGLLISLVIAPVQVVDTSPFLLGEEEKDAYRLLIARAFQADQNLERARARLGLLRDNAAPQTLADQALRMQSNGGSEADIRALAELAAALSSPQSAASTQPAGLPTAPPGGEGENAGTPQTFPTLDLNQAVQTATPPPTPTSPPPTPRPTFTPRLLPTPLPTLGAPFDLVEQNAICETAQTPPRLMIEVQDSSGNPVPGIAITVAWDGGIETFYTGLMPSLGAGYADFDMQAGVVYSLRVGELSETINDLQAPACGEGEAAFTGSLRLLFRQR
;
A
#
# COMPACT_ATOMS: atom_id res chain seq x y z
N MET A 1 72.78 -12.49 -64.21
CA MET A 1 71.67 -12.40 -63.24
C MET A 1 70.88 -11.17 -63.65
N ILE A 2 70.25 -11.11 -64.84
CA ILE A 2 69.19 -11.95 -65.42
C ILE A 2 68.08 -12.22 -64.41
N GLU A 3 66.97 -11.58 -64.74
CA GLU A 3 65.67 -11.50 -64.08
C GLU A 3 65.00 -12.87 -63.91
N ASP A 4 64.45 -13.13 -62.71
CA ASP A 4 63.30 -14.03 -62.51
C ASP A 4 62.18 -13.11 -61.98
N GLU A 5 61.26 -12.65 -62.82
CA GLU A 5 60.07 -13.32 -63.34
C GLU A 5 58.84 -12.97 -62.49
N TYR A 6 57.91 -12.33 -63.21
CA TYR A 6 56.67 -11.70 -62.78
C TYR A 6 55.71 -12.69 -62.11
N TYR A 7 55.05 -12.24 -61.04
CA TYR A 7 53.66 -12.60 -60.76
C TYR A 7 52.89 -11.31 -60.45
N GLU A 8 52.14 -10.82 -61.45
CA GLU A 8 51.08 -9.84 -61.21
C GLU A 8 49.85 -10.62 -60.72
N GLU A 9 49.56 -10.54 -59.42
CA GLU A 9 48.25 -10.89 -58.90
C GLU A 9 47.31 -9.69 -59.11
N ASP A 10 46.38 -9.83 -60.05
CA ASP A 10 45.27 -8.90 -60.27
C ASP A 10 44.39 -8.82 -59.00
N GLU A 11 44.64 -7.85 -58.12
CA GLU A 11 43.72 -7.50 -57.03
C GLU A 11 42.48 -6.80 -57.61
N ALA A 12 41.44 -7.58 -57.91
CA ALA A 12 40.14 -7.07 -58.31
C ALA A 12 39.57 -6.10 -57.24
N PRO A 13 39.06 -4.92 -57.62
CA PRO A 13 38.58 -3.92 -56.66
C PRO A 13 37.36 -4.45 -55.90
N ARG A 14 37.51 -4.61 -54.58
CA ARG A 14 36.46 -5.04 -53.66
C ARG A 14 35.34 -4.00 -53.64
N GLN A 15 34.24 -4.28 -54.34
CA GLN A 15 33.04 -3.45 -54.26
C GLN A 15 32.52 -3.47 -52.81
N PRO A 16 32.26 -2.29 -52.20
CA PRO A 16 31.75 -2.25 -50.84
C PRO A 16 30.40 -2.98 -50.79
N PRO A 17 30.16 -3.85 -49.80
CA PRO A 17 29.00 -4.73 -49.74
C PRO A 17 27.71 -3.95 -49.42
N LEU A 18 27.17 -3.26 -50.41
CA LEU A 18 25.97 -2.41 -50.35
C LEU A 18 24.70 -3.18 -49.90
N TYR A 19 24.67 -4.49 -50.13
CA TYR A 19 23.61 -5.38 -49.68
C TYR A 19 23.51 -5.48 -48.15
N LEU A 20 24.63 -5.33 -47.42
CA LEU A 20 24.61 -5.31 -45.96
C LEU A 20 23.97 -4.04 -45.41
N LEU A 21 24.21 -2.91 -46.06
CA LEU A 21 23.66 -1.62 -45.65
C LEU A 21 22.15 -1.56 -45.90
N THR A 22 21.70 -2.03 -47.06
CA THR A 22 20.26 -2.09 -47.39
C THR A 22 19.51 -3.05 -46.48
N GLY A 23 20.08 -4.21 -46.16
CA GLY A 23 19.51 -5.15 -45.19
C GLY A 23 19.36 -4.55 -43.79
N LEU A 24 20.38 -3.81 -43.31
CA LEU A 24 20.35 -3.16 -42.00
C LEU A 24 19.28 -2.06 -41.91
N VAL A 25 19.15 -1.24 -42.96
CA VAL A 25 18.14 -0.17 -42.99
C VAL A 25 16.74 -0.77 -43.00
N ILE A 26 16.49 -1.79 -43.82
CA ILE A 26 15.18 -2.44 -43.89
C ILE A 26 14.85 -3.13 -42.56
N GLY A 27 15.82 -3.83 -41.95
CA GLY A 27 15.63 -4.48 -40.65
C GLY A 27 15.32 -3.49 -39.52
N LEU A 28 16.00 -2.35 -39.50
CA LEU A 28 15.76 -1.29 -38.51
C LEU A 28 14.37 -0.67 -38.68
N LEU A 29 13.97 -0.39 -39.92
CA LEU A 29 12.65 0.14 -40.21
C LEU A 29 11.54 -0.84 -39.81
N LEU A 30 11.70 -2.13 -40.14
CA LEU A 30 10.73 -3.15 -39.77
C LEU A 30 10.66 -3.33 -38.25
N GLY A 31 11.81 -3.39 -37.57
CA GLY A 31 11.89 -3.53 -36.12
C GLY A 31 11.26 -2.35 -35.38
N LEU A 32 11.47 -1.13 -35.86
CA LEU A 32 10.86 0.07 -35.29
C LEU A 32 9.35 0.09 -35.51
N LEU A 33 8.88 -0.32 -36.69
CA LEU A 33 7.45 -0.44 -36.99
C LEU A 33 6.76 -1.48 -36.09
N ILE A 34 7.41 -2.63 -35.89
CA ILE A 34 6.89 -3.69 -35.01
C ILE A 34 6.84 -3.20 -33.56
N SER A 35 7.90 -2.55 -33.08
CA SER A 35 7.98 -2.00 -31.72
C SER A 35 6.86 -0.98 -31.44
N LEU A 36 6.59 -0.07 -32.38
CA LEU A 36 5.60 0.99 -32.18
C LEU A 36 4.14 0.53 -32.32
N VAL A 37 3.84 -0.37 -33.26
CA VAL A 37 2.45 -0.75 -33.58
C VAL A 37 1.97 -1.95 -32.76
N ILE A 38 2.84 -2.92 -32.51
CA ILE A 38 2.44 -4.21 -31.92
C ILE A 38 2.69 -4.24 -30.41
N ALA A 39 3.73 -3.55 -29.92
CA ALA A 39 4.12 -3.56 -28.51
C ALA A 39 4.54 -2.16 -28.02
N PRO A 40 3.62 -1.18 -28.00
CA PRO A 40 3.93 0.12 -27.42
C PRO A 40 4.35 -0.06 -25.95
N VAL A 41 5.45 0.59 -25.57
CA VAL A 41 5.97 0.54 -24.20
C VAL A 41 4.93 1.15 -23.25
N GLN A 42 4.36 0.32 -22.38
CA GLN A 42 3.56 0.80 -21.26
C GLN A 42 4.49 1.08 -20.09
N VAL A 43 4.58 2.33 -19.68
CA VAL A 43 5.33 2.69 -18.47
C VAL A 43 4.44 2.37 -17.27
N VAL A 44 4.58 1.16 -16.75
CA VAL A 44 3.92 0.70 -15.52
C VAL A 44 4.72 1.25 -14.34
N ASP A 45 4.04 1.60 -13.24
CA ASP A 45 4.65 2.13 -12.00
C ASP A 45 5.30 3.52 -12.11
N THR A 46 4.74 4.42 -12.93
CA THR A 46 5.15 5.83 -12.90
C THR A 46 4.67 6.53 -11.64
N SER A 47 5.60 7.16 -10.93
CA SER A 47 5.26 8.04 -9.81
C SER A 47 4.45 9.24 -10.32
N PRO A 48 3.44 9.75 -9.57
CA PRO A 48 2.54 10.83 -10.00
C PRO A 48 3.22 12.11 -10.52
N PHE A 49 4.48 12.36 -10.15
CA PHE A 49 5.24 13.51 -10.62
C PHE A 49 5.73 13.39 -12.09
N LEU A 50 5.81 12.17 -12.63
CA LEU A 50 6.27 11.89 -14.01
C LEU A 50 5.16 12.03 -15.05
N LEU A 51 3.92 12.29 -14.64
CA LEU A 51 2.78 12.51 -15.54
C LEU A 51 3.03 13.71 -16.45
N GLY A 52 2.46 13.68 -17.66
CA GLY A 52 2.37 14.85 -18.52
C GLY A 52 1.52 15.95 -17.87
N GLU A 53 1.65 17.18 -18.34
CA GLU A 53 0.95 18.34 -17.74
C GLU A 53 -0.57 18.19 -17.79
N GLU A 54 -1.12 17.57 -18.84
CA GLU A 54 -2.57 17.33 -18.97
C GLU A 54 -3.06 16.26 -17.98
N GLU A 55 -2.31 15.18 -17.77
CA GLU A 55 -2.66 14.14 -16.81
C GLU A 55 -2.50 14.65 -15.36
N LYS A 56 -1.55 15.56 -15.11
CA LYS A 56 -1.48 16.26 -13.82
C LYS A 56 -2.73 17.09 -13.57
N ASP A 57 -3.24 17.80 -14.58
CA ASP A 57 -4.50 18.55 -14.48
C ASP A 57 -5.68 17.62 -14.17
N ALA A 58 -5.76 16.45 -14.82
CA ALA A 58 -6.77 15.44 -14.52
C ALA A 58 -6.65 14.90 -13.08
N TYR A 59 -5.42 14.66 -12.60
CA TYR A 59 -5.18 14.19 -11.25
C TYR A 59 -5.53 15.25 -10.19
N ARG A 60 -5.23 16.52 -10.44
CA ARG A 60 -5.65 17.66 -9.59
C ARG A 60 -7.16 17.74 -9.46
N LEU A 61 -7.88 17.54 -10.57
CA LEU A 61 -9.35 17.51 -10.56
C LEU A 61 -9.90 16.33 -9.73
N LEU A 62 -9.30 15.15 -9.82
CA LEU A 62 -9.70 14.00 -9.00
C LEU A 62 -9.50 14.28 -7.50
N ILE A 63 -8.40 14.93 -7.12
CA ILE A 63 -8.18 15.36 -5.74
C ILE A 63 -9.25 16.37 -5.31
N ALA A 64 -9.60 17.33 -6.16
CA ALA A 64 -10.61 18.34 -5.87
C ALA A 64 -12.00 17.73 -5.64
N ARG A 65 -12.42 16.79 -6.50
CA ARG A 65 -13.68 16.05 -6.31
C ARG A 65 -13.69 15.21 -5.04
N ALA A 66 -12.57 14.56 -4.72
CA ALA A 66 -12.44 13.79 -3.48
C ALA A 66 -12.51 14.71 -2.24
N PHE A 67 -11.88 15.88 -2.30
CA PHE A 67 -11.97 16.89 -1.24
C PHE A 67 -13.39 17.39 -1.04
N GLN A 68 -14.15 17.61 -2.12
CA GLN A 68 -15.55 18.03 -2.01
C GLN A 68 -16.42 17.00 -1.25
N ALA A 69 -16.14 15.71 -1.42
CA ALA A 69 -16.86 14.64 -0.71
C ALA A 69 -16.39 14.45 0.75
N ASP A 70 -15.07 14.42 0.97
CA ASP A 70 -14.48 14.05 2.28
C ASP A 70 -14.19 15.27 3.19
N GLN A 71 -14.11 16.48 2.63
CA GLN A 71 -13.65 17.73 3.28
C GLN A 71 -12.31 17.63 4.02
N ASN A 72 -11.48 16.63 3.70
CA ASN A 72 -10.20 16.39 4.36
C ASN A 72 -9.05 17.13 3.66
N LEU A 73 -8.73 18.32 4.17
CA LEU A 73 -7.72 19.20 3.62
C LEU A 73 -6.30 18.62 3.71
N GLU A 74 -5.96 17.97 4.83
CA GLU A 74 -4.62 17.41 5.05
C GLU A 74 -4.33 16.26 4.07
N ARG A 75 -5.32 15.40 3.83
CA ARG A 75 -5.22 14.35 2.81
C ARG A 75 -5.08 14.94 1.41
N ALA A 76 -5.82 15.99 1.08
CA ALA A 76 -5.72 16.66 -0.21
C ALA A 76 -4.33 17.29 -0.41
N ARG A 77 -3.78 17.95 0.62
CA ARG A 77 -2.41 18.49 0.62
C ARG A 77 -1.35 17.42 0.42
N ALA A 78 -1.44 16.31 1.15
CA ALA A 78 -0.49 15.21 1.01
C ALA A 78 -0.49 14.66 -0.43
N ARG A 79 -1.68 14.50 -1.03
CA ARG A 79 -1.82 14.03 -2.42
C ARG A 79 -1.31 15.04 -3.46
N LEU A 80 -1.55 16.33 -3.25
CA LEU A 80 -0.98 17.39 -4.09
C LEU A 80 0.55 17.47 -3.94
N GLY A 81 1.07 17.20 -2.74
CA GLY A 81 2.51 17.12 -2.49
C GLY A 81 3.21 16.04 -3.31
N LEU A 82 2.51 14.96 -3.70
CA LEU A 82 3.06 13.92 -4.58
C LEU A 82 3.38 14.46 -5.99
N LEU A 83 2.71 15.53 -6.43
CA LEU A 83 2.97 16.17 -7.72
C LEU A 83 4.20 17.09 -7.67
N ARG A 84 4.64 17.46 -6.45
CA ARG A 84 5.75 18.40 -6.18
C ARG A 84 5.56 19.78 -6.81
N ASP A 85 4.32 20.21 -6.99
CA ASP A 85 4.00 21.54 -7.50
C ASP A 85 4.04 22.56 -6.36
N ASN A 86 5.13 23.31 -6.26
CA ASN A 86 5.35 24.32 -5.22
C ASN A 86 4.38 25.53 -5.31
N ALA A 87 3.49 25.57 -6.31
CA ALA A 87 2.47 26.61 -6.53
C ALA A 87 1.04 26.02 -6.63
N ALA A 88 0.74 24.96 -5.87
CA ALA A 88 -0.53 24.24 -5.89
C ALA A 88 -1.81 25.13 -5.83
N PRO A 89 -1.95 26.16 -4.96
CA PRO A 89 -3.19 26.93 -4.90
C PRO A 89 -3.43 27.82 -6.13
N GLN A 90 -2.39 28.42 -6.69
CA GLN A 90 -2.51 29.29 -7.87
C GLN A 90 -2.78 28.47 -9.14
N THR A 91 -2.08 27.35 -9.30
CA THR A 91 -2.27 26.44 -10.45
C THR A 91 -3.68 25.86 -10.51
N LEU A 92 -4.29 25.52 -9.36
CA LEU A 92 -5.68 25.07 -9.29
C LEU A 92 -6.68 26.18 -9.67
N ALA A 93 -6.45 27.42 -9.22
CA ALA A 93 -7.28 28.56 -9.58
C ALA A 93 -7.19 28.88 -11.08
N ASP A 94 -5.99 28.85 -11.65
CA ASP A 94 -5.76 29.03 -13.09
C ASP A 94 -6.40 27.92 -13.91
N GLN A 95 -6.32 26.66 -13.43
CA GLN A 95 -6.99 25.53 -14.06
C GLN A 95 -8.52 25.70 -14.06
N ALA A 96 -9.11 26.09 -12.93
CA ALA A 96 -10.54 26.34 -12.83
C ALA A 96 -11.00 27.43 -13.81
N LEU A 97 -10.23 28.51 -13.95
CA LEU A 97 -10.53 29.60 -14.88
C LEU A 97 -10.44 29.17 -16.35
N ARG A 98 -9.39 28.42 -16.72
CA ARG A 98 -9.25 27.85 -18.07
C ARG A 98 -10.38 26.86 -18.39
N MET A 99 -10.78 26.07 -17.40
CA MET A 99 -11.88 25.12 -17.55
C MET A 99 -13.22 25.84 -17.71
N GLN A 100 -13.39 27.00 -17.06
CA GLN A 100 -14.57 27.84 -17.21
C GLN A 100 -14.67 28.49 -18.60
N SER A 101 -13.55 28.96 -19.17
CA SER A 101 -13.55 29.52 -20.53
C SER A 101 -13.81 28.47 -21.62
N ASN A 102 -13.42 27.22 -21.36
CA ASN A 102 -13.56 26.12 -22.32
C ASN A 102 -14.90 25.37 -22.21
N GLY A 103 -15.83 25.83 -21.35
CA GLY A 103 -17.13 25.19 -21.17
C GLY A 103 -17.08 23.86 -20.41
N GLY A 104 -16.10 23.69 -19.52
CA GLY A 104 -16.00 22.53 -18.65
C GLY A 104 -17.16 22.43 -17.64
N SER A 105 -17.28 21.29 -16.96
CA SER A 105 -18.42 21.06 -16.09
C SER A 105 -18.42 22.01 -14.88
N GLU A 106 -19.59 22.54 -14.54
CA GLU A 106 -19.73 23.51 -13.45
C GLU A 106 -19.35 22.89 -12.09
N ALA A 107 -19.62 21.59 -11.91
CA ALA A 107 -19.24 20.86 -10.71
C ALA A 107 -17.71 20.79 -10.55
N ASP A 108 -16.98 20.59 -11.65
CA ASP A 108 -15.51 20.50 -11.64
C ASP A 108 -14.86 21.85 -11.34
N ILE A 109 -15.40 22.91 -11.95
CA ILE A 109 -14.93 24.28 -11.71
C ILE A 109 -15.13 24.65 -10.24
N ARG A 110 -16.29 24.31 -9.65
CA ARG A 110 -16.57 24.55 -8.23
C ARG A 110 -15.63 23.74 -7.32
N ALA A 111 -15.44 22.45 -7.60
CA ALA A 111 -14.55 21.60 -6.80
C ALA A 111 -13.10 22.13 -6.79
N LEU A 112 -12.58 22.56 -7.94
CA LEU A 112 -11.24 23.16 -8.04
C LEU A 112 -11.14 24.49 -7.29
N ALA A 113 -12.16 25.35 -7.41
CA ALA A 113 -12.21 26.65 -6.73
C ALA A 113 -12.28 26.50 -5.20
N GLU A 114 -13.08 25.56 -4.70
CA GLU A 114 -13.20 25.25 -3.27
C GLU A 114 -11.88 24.76 -2.68
N LEU A 115 -11.19 23.84 -3.38
CA LEU A 115 -9.89 23.36 -2.95
C LEU A 115 -8.83 24.49 -2.96
N ALA A 116 -8.79 25.32 -4.00
CA ALA A 116 -7.87 26.45 -4.09
C ALA A 116 -8.11 27.46 -2.94
N ALA A 117 -9.38 27.77 -2.65
CA ALA A 117 -9.76 28.65 -1.55
C ALA A 117 -9.32 28.07 -0.19
N ALA A 118 -9.60 26.79 0.06
CA ALA A 118 -9.24 26.12 1.31
C ALA A 118 -7.72 26.03 1.53
N LEU A 119 -6.93 25.92 0.46
CA LEU A 119 -5.47 25.95 0.52
C LEU A 119 -4.90 27.36 0.73
N SER A 120 -5.60 28.40 0.27
CA SER A 120 -5.19 29.80 0.38
C SER A 120 -5.43 30.45 1.75
N SER A 121 -6.29 29.87 2.59
CA SER A 121 -6.52 30.38 3.93
C SER A 121 -5.26 30.19 4.81
N PRO A 122 -4.69 31.26 5.39
CA PRO A 122 -3.47 31.20 6.20
C PRO A 122 -3.62 30.42 7.53
N GLN A 123 -4.80 29.89 7.82
CA GLN A 123 -5.14 29.28 9.11
C GLN A 123 -4.68 27.83 9.27
N SER A 124 -4.08 27.21 8.24
CA SER A 124 -3.57 25.85 8.35
C SER A 124 -2.09 25.72 8.74
N ALA A 125 -1.38 26.83 8.93
CA ALA A 125 -0.07 26.79 9.58
C ALA A 125 -0.18 26.67 11.12
N ALA A 126 -1.40 26.67 11.68
CA ALA A 126 -1.66 26.72 13.12
C ALA A 126 -2.25 25.42 13.71
N SER A 127 -1.86 24.25 13.16
CA SER A 127 -1.97 22.97 13.89
C SER A 127 -0.62 22.26 13.96
N THR A 128 0.42 23.03 14.24
CA THR A 128 1.58 22.52 14.99
C THR A 128 1.36 22.92 16.43
N GLN A 129 0.53 22.17 17.17
CA GLN A 129 0.54 22.23 18.63
C GLN A 129 1.53 21.16 19.11
N PRO A 130 2.69 21.54 19.68
CA PRO A 130 3.50 20.62 20.45
C PRO A 130 2.75 20.35 21.75
N ALA A 131 2.30 19.11 21.94
CA ALA A 131 1.89 18.65 23.26
C ALA A 131 3.15 18.37 24.09
N GLY A 132 3.43 19.25 25.04
CA GLY A 132 4.20 18.94 26.25
C GLY A 132 5.73 19.12 26.17
N LEU A 133 6.22 20.13 26.87
CA LEU A 133 7.58 20.19 27.40
C LEU A 133 7.76 19.12 28.49
N PRO A 134 8.83 18.31 28.45
CA PRO A 134 9.53 17.96 29.68
C PRO A 134 10.95 18.54 29.67
N THR A 135 11.12 19.51 30.57
CA THR A 135 12.30 19.86 31.37
C THR A 135 13.61 19.09 31.08
N ALA A 136 14.63 19.80 30.62
CA ALA A 136 16.04 19.40 30.75
C ALA A 136 16.51 19.52 32.22
N PRO A 137 17.45 18.68 32.70
CA PRO A 137 18.86 19.15 32.77
C PRO A 137 19.89 17.98 32.66
N PRO A 138 21.20 18.19 32.91
CA PRO A 138 22.19 18.87 32.05
C PRO A 138 23.34 17.92 31.62
N GLY A 139 24.11 18.35 30.62
CA GLY A 139 25.57 18.15 30.51
C GLY A 139 26.14 16.72 30.49
N GLY A 140 26.51 16.26 29.30
CA GLY A 140 27.45 15.17 29.10
C GLY A 140 28.07 15.26 27.71
N GLU A 141 29.25 15.89 27.63
CA GLU A 141 30.14 15.81 26.48
C GLU A 141 30.42 14.34 26.13
N GLY A 142 30.33 14.02 24.84
CA GLY A 142 30.50 12.67 24.32
C GLY A 142 30.50 12.69 22.80
N GLU A 143 31.54 13.31 22.25
CA GLU A 143 31.94 13.16 20.86
C GLU A 143 32.11 11.67 20.53
N ASN A 144 31.29 11.14 19.62
CA ASN A 144 31.73 10.08 18.72
C ASN A 144 30.84 9.97 17.47
N ALA A 145 31.53 10.07 16.34
CA ALA A 145 30.99 10.00 14.99
C ALA A 145 30.39 8.63 14.67
N GLY A 146 29.11 8.59 14.30
CA GLY A 146 28.48 7.44 13.66
C GLY A 146 28.69 7.49 12.15
N THR A 147 29.53 6.58 11.64
CA THR A 147 29.88 6.37 10.23
C THR A 147 28.65 6.05 9.37
N PRO A 148 28.55 6.55 8.12
CA PRO A 148 27.54 6.06 7.17
C PRO A 148 27.82 4.59 6.83
N GLN A 149 26.85 3.71 7.10
CA GLN A 149 26.96 2.30 6.71
C GLN A 149 26.74 2.16 5.20
N THR A 150 27.78 1.72 4.49
CA THR A 150 27.72 1.36 3.07
C THR A 150 27.14 -0.03 2.92
N PHE A 151 25.96 -0.13 2.31
CA PHE A 151 25.45 -1.40 1.79
C PHE A 151 26.27 -1.80 0.55
N PRO A 152 26.71 -3.06 0.41
CA PRO A 152 27.39 -3.49 -0.81
C PRO A 152 26.39 -3.51 -1.98
N THR A 153 26.48 -2.52 -2.86
CA THR A 153 25.86 -2.56 -4.18
C THR A 153 26.60 -3.63 -4.99
N LEU A 154 25.88 -4.63 -5.52
CA LEU A 154 26.47 -5.61 -6.44
C LEU A 154 27.03 -4.88 -7.66
N ASP A 155 28.29 -5.18 -8.02
CA ASP A 155 29.00 -4.60 -9.16
C ASP A 155 28.28 -4.97 -10.47
N LEU A 156 28.06 -3.97 -11.33
CA LEU A 156 27.37 -4.12 -12.63
C LEU A 156 28.03 -5.15 -13.56
N ASN A 157 29.29 -5.53 -13.31
CA ASN A 157 30.05 -6.45 -14.16
C ASN A 157 29.80 -7.94 -13.88
N GLN A 158 28.94 -8.30 -12.90
CA GLN A 158 28.58 -9.69 -12.61
C GLN A 158 27.19 -10.12 -13.15
N ALA A 159 26.56 -9.31 -14.01
CA ALA A 159 25.35 -9.71 -14.71
C ALA A 159 25.66 -10.82 -15.74
N VAL A 160 25.53 -12.08 -15.34
CA VAL A 160 25.62 -13.25 -16.23
C VAL A 160 24.44 -13.23 -17.20
N GLN A 161 24.72 -12.93 -18.47
CA GLN A 161 23.77 -13.05 -19.58
C GLN A 161 23.50 -14.53 -19.85
N THR A 162 22.37 -15.06 -19.37
CA THR A 162 21.89 -16.38 -19.81
C THR A 162 21.01 -16.16 -21.04
N ALA A 163 21.33 -16.83 -22.16
CA ALA A 163 20.54 -16.75 -23.37
C ALA A 163 19.18 -17.45 -23.18
N THR A 164 18.09 -16.70 -23.33
CA THR A 164 16.72 -17.23 -23.31
C THR A 164 16.44 -18.00 -24.61
N PRO A 165 15.93 -19.25 -24.55
CA PRO A 165 15.61 -20.02 -25.76
C PRO A 165 14.42 -19.42 -26.54
N PRO A 166 14.37 -19.62 -27.86
CA PRO A 166 13.33 -19.05 -28.72
C PRO A 166 11.93 -19.61 -28.40
N PRO A 167 10.85 -18.81 -28.59
CA PRO A 167 9.49 -19.22 -28.24
C PRO A 167 8.99 -20.35 -29.15
N THR A 168 8.42 -21.38 -28.54
CA THR A 168 7.70 -22.45 -29.24
C THR A 168 6.30 -21.94 -29.61
N PRO A 169 5.81 -22.14 -30.86
CA PRO A 169 4.47 -21.73 -31.24
C PRO A 169 3.44 -22.51 -30.42
N THR A 170 2.76 -21.82 -29.50
CA THR A 170 1.70 -22.38 -28.66
C THR A 170 0.36 -22.06 -29.31
N SER A 171 -0.47 -23.09 -29.51
CA SER A 171 -1.87 -22.97 -29.96
C SER A 171 -2.61 -21.91 -29.13
N PRO A 172 -3.58 -21.16 -29.71
CA PRO A 172 -4.37 -20.20 -28.96
C PRO A 172 -5.03 -20.89 -27.76
N PRO A 173 -4.95 -20.30 -26.55
CA PRO A 173 -5.58 -20.86 -25.36
C PRO A 173 -7.10 -20.87 -25.56
N PRO A 174 -7.81 -21.88 -25.02
CA PRO A 174 -9.26 -21.92 -25.09
C PRO A 174 -9.84 -20.66 -24.44
N THR A 175 -10.82 -20.06 -25.10
CA THR A 175 -11.52 -18.88 -24.61
C THR A 175 -12.05 -19.17 -23.20
N PRO A 176 -11.71 -18.37 -22.17
CA PRO A 176 -12.20 -18.62 -20.83
C PRO A 176 -13.73 -18.52 -20.83
N ARG A 177 -14.40 -19.58 -20.38
CA ARG A 177 -15.84 -19.54 -20.11
C ARG A 177 -16.11 -18.50 -19.01
N PRO A 178 -17.27 -17.83 -19.01
CA PRO A 178 -17.64 -16.91 -17.95
C PRO A 178 -17.66 -17.68 -16.62
N THR A 179 -16.65 -17.43 -15.79
CA THR A 179 -16.65 -17.86 -14.39
C THR A 179 -17.58 -16.92 -13.66
N PHE A 180 -18.63 -17.46 -13.03
CA PHE A 180 -19.47 -16.70 -12.11
C PHE A 180 -18.58 -16.19 -10.98
N THR A 181 -18.19 -14.92 -11.05
CA THR A 181 -17.57 -14.23 -9.92
C THR A 181 -18.61 -14.22 -8.81
N PRO A 182 -18.35 -14.81 -7.63
CA PRO A 182 -19.29 -14.75 -6.52
C PRO A 182 -19.58 -13.28 -6.26
N ARG A 183 -20.87 -12.91 -6.32
CA ARG A 183 -21.33 -11.55 -6.04
C ARG A 183 -20.89 -11.22 -4.61
N LEU A 184 -20.08 -10.17 -4.47
CA LEU A 184 -19.72 -9.62 -3.18
C LEU A 184 -21.02 -9.37 -2.41
N LEU A 185 -21.20 -10.09 -1.30
CA LEU A 185 -22.28 -9.83 -0.38
C LEU A 185 -22.02 -8.42 0.19
N PRO A 186 -23.01 -7.51 0.19
CA PRO A 186 -22.83 -6.21 0.81
C PRO A 186 -22.36 -6.43 2.24
N THR A 187 -21.17 -5.93 2.57
CA THR A 187 -20.70 -5.85 3.95
C THR A 187 -21.74 -5.03 4.70
N PRO A 188 -22.42 -5.58 5.74
CA PRO A 188 -23.32 -4.77 6.53
C PRO A 188 -22.53 -3.57 7.04
N LEU A 189 -23.06 -2.35 6.83
CA LEU A 189 -22.49 -1.16 7.44
C LEU A 189 -22.39 -1.43 8.95
N PRO A 190 -21.31 -1.00 9.63
CA PRO A 190 -21.17 -1.17 11.07
C PRO A 190 -22.45 -0.67 11.72
N THR A 191 -23.18 -1.57 12.38
CA THR A 191 -24.40 -1.23 13.10
C THR A 191 -24.01 -0.16 14.10
N LEU A 192 -24.49 1.06 13.87
CA LEU A 192 -24.24 2.22 14.69
C LEU A 192 -24.56 1.88 16.16
N GLY A 193 -23.53 1.62 16.94
CA GLY A 193 -23.44 1.99 18.34
C GLY A 193 -24.35 1.31 19.37
N ALA A 194 -24.59 0.00 19.29
CA ALA A 194 -25.06 -0.70 20.50
C ALA A 194 -23.85 -1.29 21.25
N PRO A 195 -23.81 -1.18 22.60
CA PRO A 195 -22.74 -1.76 23.40
C PRO A 195 -22.80 -3.29 23.37
N PHE A 196 -21.63 -3.90 23.49
CA PHE A 196 -21.45 -5.34 23.63
C PHE A 196 -21.19 -5.68 25.09
N ASP A 197 -21.87 -6.73 25.56
CA ASP A 197 -21.60 -7.33 26.85
C ASP A 197 -20.76 -8.60 26.69
N LEU A 198 -19.91 -8.86 27.69
CA LEU A 198 -19.28 -10.17 27.84
C LEU A 198 -20.33 -11.19 28.28
N VAL A 199 -20.59 -12.17 27.43
CA VAL A 199 -21.53 -13.28 27.69
C VAL A 199 -20.79 -14.47 28.28
N GLU A 200 -19.59 -14.76 27.79
CA GLU A 200 -18.86 -15.97 28.16
C GLU A 200 -17.34 -15.71 28.21
N GLN A 201 -16.68 -16.28 29.22
CA GLN A 201 -15.22 -16.25 29.37
C GLN A 201 -14.74 -17.64 29.78
N ASN A 202 -13.98 -18.29 28.90
CA ASN A 202 -13.51 -19.66 29.09
C ASN A 202 -11.99 -19.76 28.92
N ALA A 203 -11.33 -20.44 29.84
CA ALA A 203 -9.92 -20.82 29.70
C ALA A 203 -9.78 -22.06 28.80
N ILE A 204 -8.87 -21.98 27.82
CA ILE A 204 -8.55 -23.08 26.90
C ILE A 204 -7.14 -23.58 27.20
N CYS A 205 -7.06 -24.84 27.65
CA CYS A 205 -5.82 -25.52 28.01
C CYS A 205 -5.57 -26.70 27.05
N GLU A 206 -4.99 -26.44 25.87
CA GLU A 206 -4.73 -27.50 24.89
C GLU A 206 -3.38 -28.18 25.12
N THR A 207 -2.26 -27.48 24.92
CA THR A 207 -0.90 -28.01 25.19
C THR A 207 0.10 -26.89 25.46
N ALA A 208 1.24 -27.21 26.10
CA ALA A 208 2.31 -26.26 26.40
C ALA A 208 3.04 -25.68 25.18
N GLN A 209 2.84 -26.23 23.98
CA GLN A 209 3.51 -25.79 22.75
C GLN A 209 2.72 -24.72 21.99
N THR A 210 1.45 -24.53 22.32
CA THR A 210 0.60 -23.52 21.69
C THR A 210 0.85 -22.18 22.38
N PRO A 211 1.21 -21.10 21.66
CA PRO A 211 1.34 -19.79 22.27
C PRO A 211 -0.02 -19.34 22.86
N PRO A 212 -0.03 -18.72 24.05
CA PRO A 212 -1.27 -18.29 24.67
C PRO A 212 -1.89 -17.15 23.88
N ARG A 213 -3.19 -17.28 23.59
CA ARG A 213 -3.91 -16.31 22.77
C ARG A 213 -5.21 -15.89 23.41
N LEU A 214 -5.56 -14.62 23.24
CA LEU A 214 -6.88 -14.08 23.51
C LEU A 214 -7.72 -14.28 22.26
N MET A 215 -8.78 -15.09 22.36
CA MET A 215 -9.70 -15.40 21.26
C MET A 215 -11.01 -14.66 21.53
N ILE A 216 -11.38 -13.72 20.66
CA ILE A 216 -12.55 -12.88 20.82
C ILE A 216 -13.56 -13.21 19.73
N GLU A 217 -14.78 -13.51 20.13
CA GLU A 217 -15.90 -13.74 19.23
C GLU A 217 -16.99 -12.71 19.51
N VAL A 218 -17.41 -11.98 18.48
CA VAL A 218 -18.42 -10.92 18.59
C VAL A 218 -19.67 -11.31 17.80
N GLN A 219 -20.81 -11.28 18.48
CA GLN A 219 -22.11 -11.64 17.93
C GLN A 219 -23.14 -10.51 18.10
N ASP A 220 -24.13 -10.46 17.22
CA ASP A 220 -25.30 -9.60 17.35
C ASP A 220 -26.31 -10.16 18.37
N SER A 221 -27.40 -9.44 18.61
CA SER A 221 -28.47 -9.87 19.52
C SER A 221 -29.19 -11.15 19.07
N SER A 222 -29.04 -11.54 17.80
CA SER A 222 -29.57 -12.80 17.22
C SER A 222 -28.56 -13.95 17.26
N GLY A 223 -27.34 -13.72 17.76
CA GLY A 223 -26.26 -14.70 17.82
C GLY A 223 -25.45 -14.84 16.52
N ASN A 224 -25.65 -13.96 15.53
CA ASN A 224 -24.86 -14.00 14.31
C ASN A 224 -23.51 -13.30 14.50
N PRO A 225 -22.42 -13.82 13.91
CA PRO A 225 -21.10 -13.19 14.00
C PRO A 225 -21.07 -11.83 13.28
N VAL A 226 -20.49 -10.82 13.93
CA VAL A 226 -20.43 -9.44 13.40
C VAL A 226 -18.99 -9.06 13.00
N PRO A 227 -18.71 -8.88 11.69
CA PRO A 227 -17.41 -8.42 11.21
C PRO A 227 -17.21 -6.91 11.38
N GLY A 228 -15.95 -6.47 11.40
CA GLY A 228 -15.57 -5.06 11.36
C GLY A 228 -15.69 -4.32 12.70
N ILE A 229 -15.86 -5.03 13.82
CA ILE A 229 -15.91 -4.43 15.15
C ILE A 229 -14.48 -4.17 15.63
N ALA A 230 -14.18 -2.91 15.96
CA ALA A 230 -12.90 -2.51 16.54
C ALA A 230 -12.78 -3.04 17.97
N ILE A 231 -11.68 -3.71 18.28
CA ILE A 231 -11.35 -4.22 19.61
C ILE A 231 -10.06 -3.52 20.03
N THR A 232 -10.10 -2.84 21.17
CA THR A 232 -8.95 -2.16 21.75
C THR A 232 -8.47 -2.94 22.97
N VAL A 233 -7.19 -3.33 22.98
CA VAL A 233 -6.52 -4.01 24.09
C VAL A 233 -5.45 -3.10 24.64
N ALA A 234 -5.39 -2.94 25.95
CA ALA A 234 -4.37 -2.15 26.64
C ALA A 234 -3.70 -2.96 27.75
N TRP A 235 -2.38 -2.84 27.85
CA TRP A 235 -1.51 -3.47 28.85
C TRP A 235 -0.36 -2.52 29.23
N ASP A 236 0.57 -2.95 30.06
CA ASP A 236 1.68 -2.10 30.54
C ASP A 236 2.59 -1.56 29.43
N GLY A 237 2.69 -2.29 28.32
CA GLY A 237 3.55 -1.99 27.17
C GLY A 237 2.87 -1.15 26.08
N GLY A 238 1.57 -0.85 26.20
CA GLY A 238 0.87 0.00 25.24
C GLY A 238 -0.60 -0.32 25.04
N ILE A 239 -1.14 0.21 23.93
CA ILE A 239 -2.52 0.02 23.49
C ILE A 239 -2.48 -0.40 22.03
N GLU A 240 -3.24 -1.43 21.68
CA GLU A 240 -3.40 -1.92 20.32
C GLU A 240 -4.88 -1.96 19.96
N THR A 241 -5.19 -1.77 18.67
CA THR A 241 -6.56 -1.89 18.15
C THR A 241 -6.57 -2.74 16.89
N PHE A 242 -7.44 -3.74 16.89
CA PHE A 242 -7.63 -4.68 15.79
C PHE A 242 -9.13 -4.89 15.53
N TYR A 243 -9.49 -5.68 14.51
CA TYR A 243 -10.88 -5.77 14.03
C TYR A 243 -11.35 -7.22 13.85
N THR A 244 -12.64 -7.47 14.12
CA THR A 244 -13.27 -8.76 13.83
C THR A 244 -13.42 -9.02 12.33
N GLY A 245 -13.39 -10.30 11.94
CA GLY A 245 -13.67 -10.73 10.57
C GLY A 245 -12.48 -10.71 9.60
N LEU A 246 -11.27 -10.43 10.10
CA LEU A 246 -10.04 -10.50 9.31
C LEU A 246 -9.53 -11.94 9.10
N MET A 247 -10.08 -12.91 9.83
CA MET A 247 -9.76 -14.34 9.70
C MET A 247 -11.01 -15.15 9.26
N PRO A 248 -11.33 -15.21 7.96
CA PRO A 248 -12.59 -15.79 7.48
C PRO A 248 -12.72 -17.31 7.69
N SER A 249 -11.60 -18.02 7.92
CA SER A 249 -11.59 -19.46 8.23
C SER A 249 -12.11 -19.78 9.62
N LEU A 250 -12.01 -18.84 10.58
CA LEU A 250 -12.46 -19.02 11.96
C LEU A 250 -13.85 -18.40 12.21
N GLY A 251 -14.19 -17.34 11.48
CA GLY A 251 -15.54 -16.77 11.48
C GLY A 251 -15.55 -15.27 11.21
N ALA A 252 -16.68 -14.75 10.74
CA ALA A 252 -16.84 -13.33 10.44
C ALA A 252 -16.76 -12.43 11.69
N GLY A 253 -17.04 -12.96 12.88
CA GLY A 253 -17.01 -12.23 14.15
C GLY A 253 -15.77 -12.49 14.98
N TYR A 254 -14.79 -13.22 14.43
CA TYR A 254 -13.61 -13.66 15.15
C TYR A 254 -12.47 -12.64 15.05
N ALA A 255 -11.76 -12.45 16.16
CA ALA A 255 -10.48 -11.77 16.23
C ALA A 255 -9.59 -12.44 17.30
N ASP A 256 -8.28 -12.30 17.16
CA ASP A 256 -7.33 -12.86 18.10
C ASP A 256 -6.15 -11.94 18.39
N PHE A 257 -5.57 -12.10 19.58
CA PHE A 257 -4.44 -11.32 20.05
C PHE A 257 -3.47 -12.19 20.85
N ASP A 258 -2.18 -12.12 20.56
CA ASP A 258 -1.17 -12.93 21.24
C ASP A 258 -0.92 -12.40 22.66
N MET A 259 -1.05 -13.28 23.66
CA MET A 259 -0.86 -12.93 25.07
C MET A 259 0.56 -13.26 25.53
N GLN A 260 1.02 -12.57 26.57
CA GLN A 260 2.25 -12.89 27.29
C GLN A 260 1.91 -13.40 28.70
N ALA A 261 2.73 -14.32 29.19
CA ALA A 261 2.58 -14.87 30.53
C ALA A 261 2.81 -13.79 31.60
N GLY A 262 1.90 -13.70 32.56
CA GLY A 262 2.00 -12.76 33.69
C GLY A 262 1.65 -11.30 33.38
N VAL A 263 1.19 -11.00 32.16
CA VAL A 263 0.73 -9.66 31.77
C VAL A 263 -0.78 -9.55 31.97
N VAL A 264 -1.22 -8.40 32.51
CA VAL A 264 -2.63 -8.07 32.71
C VAL A 264 -3.09 -7.16 31.59
N TYR A 265 -4.19 -7.54 30.96
CA TYR A 265 -4.81 -6.83 29.85
C TYR A 265 -6.16 -6.24 30.27
N SER A 266 -6.49 -5.13 29.64
CA SER A 266 -7.83 -4.56 29.60
C SER A 266 -8.32 -4.56 28.17
N LEU A 267 -9.58 -4.90 27.95
CA LEU A 267 -10.16 -5.10 26.62
C LEU A 267 -11.47 -4.34 26.50
N ARG A 268 -11.65 -3.65 25.37
CA ARG A 268 -12.88 -2.96 24.99
C ARG A 268 -13.30 -3.40 23.59
N VAL A 269 -14.55 -3.85 23.45
CA VAL A 269 -15.13 -4.28 22.16
C VAL A 269 -16.08 -3.22 21.63
N GLY A 270 -15.71 -2.51 20.58
CA GLY A 270 -16.46 -1.38 20.04
C GLY A 270 -16.29 -0.11 20.89
N GLU A 271 -16.64 1.04 20.32
CA GLU A 271 -16.39 2.34 20.96
C GLU A 271 -17.27 2.62 22.20
N LEU A 272 -18.44 1.97 22.28
CA LEU A 272 -19.48 2.27 23.27
C LEU A 272 -19.62 1.23 24.37
N SER A 273 -18.80 0.16 24.36
CA SER A 273 -18.88 -0.92 25.34
C SER A 273 -18.02 -0.66 26.57
N GLU A 274 -18.34 -1.36 27.66
CA GLU A 274 -17.55 -1.35 28.87
C GLU A 274 -16.16 -1.96 28.64
N THR A 275 -15.14 -1.41 29.31
CA THR A 275 -13.80 -2.01 29.34
C THR A 275 -13.77 -3.09 30.40
N ILE A 276 -13.45 -4.32 30.00
CA ILE A 276 -13.19 -5.43 30.92
C ILE A 276 -11.72 -5.37 31.31
N ASN A 277 -11.47 -5.39 32.61
CA ASN A 277 -10.13 -5.34 33.18
C ASN A 277 -9.72 -6.71 33.71
N ASP A 278 -8.47 -6.81 34.16
CA ASP A 278 -7.93 -7.99 34.84
C ASP A 278 -7.92 -9.27 34.00
N LEU A 279 -7.86 -9.14 32.66
CA LEU A 279 -7.72 -10.28 31.75
C LEU A 279 -6.27 -10.76 31.77
N GLN A 280 -6.08 -12.04 32.09
CA GLN A 280 -4.76 -12.66 32.13
C GLN A 280 -4.81 -14.01 31.44
N ALA A 281 -3.67 -14.43 30.90
CA ALA A 281 -3.57 -15.74 30.29
C ALA A 281 -3.66 -16.81 31.40
N PRO A 282 -4.58 -17.79 31.31
CA PRO A 282 -4.80 -18.77 32.37
C PRO A 282 -3.58 -19.67 32.55
N ALA A 283 -3.24 -19.99 33.80
CA ALA A 283 -2.25 -21.00 34.11
C ALA A 283 -2.90 -22.40 34.03
N CYS A 284 -2.42 -23.23 33.12
CA CYS A 284 -2.90 -24.58 32.86
C CYS A 284 -1.86 -25.61 33.33
N GLY A 285 -2.29 -26.70 33.95
CA GLY A 285 -1.41 -27.75 34.48
C GLY A 285 -1.05 -27.57 35.96
N GLU A 286 -0.41 -28.58 36.53
CA GLU A 286 -0.04 -28.62 37.96
C GLU A 286 1.48 -28.80 38.13
N GLY A 287 2.05 -28.09 39.11
CA GLY A 287 3.47 -28.21 39.48
C GLY A 287 4.42 -27.73 38.38
N GLU A 288 5.45 -28.53 38.09
CA GLU A 288 6.49 -28.22 37.09
C GLU A 288 5.99 -28.30 35.64
N ALA A 289 4.78 -28.83 35.40
CA ALA A 289 4.15 -28.89 34.08
C ALA A 289 3.16 -27.74 33.84
N ALA A 290 3.21 -26.68 34.65
CA ALA A 290 2.37 -25.50 34.44
C ALA A 290 2.79 -24.78 33.15
N PHE A 291 1.82 -24.53 32.28
CA PHE A 291 1.96 -23.79 31.03
C PHE A 291 0.89 -22.70 30.93
N THR A 292 1.10 -21.75 30.03
CA THR A 292 0.15 -20.66 29.80
C THR A 292 -0.88 -21.07 28.74
N GLY A 293 -2.16 -21.03 29.09
CA GLY A 293 -3.27 -21.33 28.18
C GLY A 293 -3.80 -20.10 27.45
N SER A 294 -4.77 -20.34 26.58
CA SER A 294 -5.49 -19.31 25.84
C SER A 294 -6.79 -18.93 26.56
N LEU A 295 -7.31 -17.74 26.30
CA LEU A 295 -8.56 -17.24 26.89
C LEU A 295 -9.56 -16.94 25.78
N ARG A 296 -10.74 -17.56 25.82
CA ARG A 296 -11.83 -17.31 24.87
C ARG A 296 -12.89 -16.43 25.51
N LEU A 297 -13.25 -15.35 24.81
CA LEU A 297 -14.25 -14.38 25.21
C LEU A 297 -15.35 -14.30 24.15
N LEU A 298 -16.61 -14.39 24.58
CA LEU A 298 -17.78 -14.21 23.73
C LEU A 298 -18.49 -12.91 24.10
N PHE A 299 -18.65 -12.03 23.13
CA PHE A 299 -19.36 -10.78 23.25
C PHE A 299 -20.66 -10.81 22.47
N ARG A 300 -21.74 -10.27 23.05
CA ARG A 300 -23.04 -10.14 22.39
C ARG A 300 -23.56 -8.72 22.50
N GLN A 301 -24.13 -8.24 21.40
CA GLN A 301 -24.79 -6.94 21.35
C GLN A 301 -26.05 -6.93 22.25
N ARG A 302 -26.19 -5.89 23.09
CA ARG A 302 -27.43 -5.63 23.85
C ARG A 302 -28.58 -5.16 22.98
#